data_AF-A0A1X2G793-F1
#
_entry.id   AF-A0A1X2G793-F1
#
_cell.length_a   1.000
_cell.length_b   1.000
_cell.length_c   1.000
_cell.angle_alpha   90.00
_cell.angle_beta   90.00
_cell.angle_gamma   90.00
#
_symmetry.space_group_name_H-M   'P 1'
#
loop_
_entity.id
_entity.type
_entity.pdbx_description
1 polymer ?
#
loop_
_entity_poly.entity_id
_entity_poly.type
_entity_poly.pdbx_seq_one_letter_code
_entity_poly.pdbx_strand_id
1 'polypeptide(L)'
;MKRLVFVGQALIAPLFGTIDIMGALLSSEESMPSKWTDRLEPLVEFYPVFSSRATALTCVQSVPFQPSCTSSTLVDEYFLNVKGKLGPLQDDWAKYQSIIVVRSMHWNGVAKLEHCLPTMKDLFCVRSKEFHAANQGDFYDVIPGFQPIVTPTLEARCIQIEPSWEQGIGRLFDNELVRTTPPVSFVCGTKNMGKSTFARYLVNQLLNRHRRVAYLETDVGQSEFTPNGIVALHILDTPILGPPFTHPHHVARRAHFVGSTSSGRDPDHYMTCVQQLVEVWRQESDEWLAVAANENDSTSQQLLPLVVNTPGWTKGLGYDLLLGMMEHVAPSHVFAFSAPSLDHKFHEGRQLPPDFADHVRRMGIPQLLYLQTANLANHDTSQLAGRAAHRVPAPTTWMDRYQASDLRQLMTMSWIYMDPTAFGVPATAWWRPCSTLVERVPWKIDWTHLQGIWILFDDVPLSQLLYALNGSLVALIGQVTSDATSNDDDRTALTKKLPAYHSSMKSVPPDPYQTECLGLGLIRSIDREKRQLYLVTSLPLDRLRRVTRIVKGDLELALPMMLDHRSLNLKGVAGVSWRNVPYISLESIDGIGAGKVRARRNLMRRSQQH
;
A
#
# COMPACT_ATOMS: atom_id res chain seq x y z
N MET A 1 2.18 -29.73 8.68
CA MET A 1 1.26 -28.80 7.98
C MET A 1 1.95 -28.33 6.70
N LYS A 2 1.24 -28.21 5.57
CA LYS A 2 1.81 -27.60 4.35
C LYS A 2 1.65 -26.08 4.29
N ARG A 3 0.74 -25.52 5.10
CA ARG A 3 0.37 -24.11 5.14
C ARG A 3 0.35 -23.64 6.59
N LEU A 4 0.91 -22.46 6.82
CA LEU A 4 0.88 -21.74 8.08
C LEU A 4 0.13 -20.42 7.84
N VAL A 5 -0.97 -20.23 8.56
CA VAL A 5 -1.76 -19.00 8.56
C VAL A 5 -1.65 -18.39 9.96
N PHE A 6 -1.48 -17.08 10.04
CA PHE A 6 -1.35 -16.38 11.30
C PHE A 6 -1.99 -14.99 11.26
N VAL A 7 -2.26 -14.44 12.43
CA VAL A 7 -2.56 -13.01 12.62
C VAL A 7 -1.35 -12.38 13.30
N GLY A 8 -0.90 -11.23 12.82
CA GLY A 8 0.18 -10.47 13.42
C GLY A 8 1.28 -10.05 12.46
N GLN A 9 2.47 -9.84 13.00
CA GLN A 9 3.66 -9.42 12.29
C GLN A 9 4.85 -10.25 12.79
N ALA A 10 5.60 -10.83 11.87
CA ALA A 10 6.79 -11.62 12.19
C ALA A 10 7.86 -11.51 11.11
N LEU A 11 9.11 -11.69 11.52
CA LEU A 11 10.19 -12.02 10.60
C LEU A 11 10.12 -13.52 10.32
N ILE A 12 10.04 -13.89 9.04
CA ILE A 12 9.95 -15.28 8.60
C ILE A 12 11.09 -15.55 7.63
N ALA A 13 11.78 -16.67 7.82
CA ALA A 13 12.87 -17.09 6.96
C ALA A 13 12.83 -18.61 6.72
N PRO A 14 13.12 -19.09 5.50
CA PRO A 14 13.46 -20.50 5.30
C PRO A 14 14.85 -20.77 5.90
N LEU A 15 14.93 -21.71 6.85
CA LEU A 15 16.19 -22.26 7.30
C LEU A 15 16.70 -23.35 6.35
N PHE A 16 15.77 -24.18 5.87
CA PHE A 16 16.01 -25.19 4.85
C PHE A 16 14.79 -25.26 3.91
N GLY A 17 15.05 -25.51 2.63
CA GLY A 17 14.00 -25.63 1.61
C GLY A 17 13.48 -24.29 1.09
N THR A 18 12.29 -24.32 0.49
CA THR A 18 11.66 -23.14 -0.14
C THR A 18 10.24 -22.97 0.37
N ILE A 19 9.85 -21.72 0.60
CA ILE A 19 8.50 -21.33 0.97
C ILE A 19 7.92 -20.32 -0.05
N ASP A 20 6.63 -20.43 -0.29
CA ASP A 20 5.83 -19.45 -1.03
C ASP A 20 5.07 -18.58 -0.03
N ILE A 21 5.25 -17.27 -0.14
CA ILE A 21 4.40 -16.28 0.50
C ILE A 21 3.87 -15.34 -0.57
N MET A 22 2.58 -15.42 -0.88
CA MET A 22 1.95 -14.52 -1.85
C MET A 22 2.63 -14.52 -3.23
N GLY A 23 3.11 -15.68 -3.67
CA GLY A 23 3.81 -15.86 -4.93
C GLY A 23 5.29 -15.50 -4.92
N ALA A 24 5.82 -15.00 -3.80
CA ALA A 24 7.26 -14.81 -3.63
C ALA A 24 7.87 -16.14 -3.17
N LEU A 25 8.83 -16.66 -3.93
CA LEU A 25 9.60 -17.83 -3.54
C LEU A 25 10.77 -17.37 -2.68
N LEU A 26 10.82 -17.82 -1.43
CA LEU A 26 11.90 -17.55 -0.50
C LEU A 26 12.61 -18.87 -0.22
N SER A 27 13.89 -18.97 -0.54
CA SER A 27 14.67 -20.21 -0.41
C SER A 27 15.89 -20.00 0.47
N SER A 28 16.21 -20.99 1.29
CA SER A 28 17.55 -21.09 1.89
C SER A 28 18.59 -21.49 0.82
N GLU A 29 19.88 -21.36 1.15
CA GLU A 29 20.98 -21.82 0.28
C GLU A 29 20.89 -23.32 -0.03
N GLU A 30 20.43 -24.12 0.93
CA GLU A 30 20.38 -25.57 0.83
C GLU A 30 18.96 -26.11 0.93
N SER A 31 18.71 -27.22 0.21
CA SER A 31 17.52 -28.05 0.43
C SER A 31 17.58 -28.76 1.79
N MET A 32 16.49 -29.41 2.20
CA MET A 32 16.49 -30.26 3.40
C MET A 32 17.65 -31.28 3.40
N PRO A 33 18.54 -31.27 4.40
CA PRO A 33 19.65 -32.20 4.45
C PRO A 33 19.18 -33.62 4.78
N SER A 34 19.92 -34.63 4.31
CA SER A 34 19.66 -36.03 4.70
C SER A 34 20.29 -36.40 6.05
N LYS A 35 21.36 -35.71 6.46
CA LYS A 35 22.06 -35.85 7.74
C LYS A 35 22.68 -34.51 8.14
N TRP A 36 22.95 -34.34 9.44
CA TRP A 36 23.74 -33.21 9.91
C TRP A 36 25.14 -33.20 9.32
N THR A 37 25.59 -32.02 8.89
CA THR A 37 26.99 -31.72 8.60
C THR A 37 27.50 -30.74 9.66
N ASP A 38 28.73 -30.93 10.14
CA ASP A 38 29.29 -30.08 11.22
C ASP A 38 29.62 -28.63 10.77
N ARG A 39 29.25 -28.24 9.54
CA ARG A 39 29.38 -26.88 9.00
C ARG A 39 28.12 -26.01 9.16
N LEU A 40 27.03 -26.54 9.73
CA LEU A 40 25.71 -25.90 9.70
C LEU A 40 25.55 -24.80 10.76
N GLU A 41 26.13 -23.64 10.50
CA GLU A 41 25.61 -22.35 10.95
C GLU A 41 25.13 -21.60 9.71
N PRO A 42 23.92 -21.91 9.19
CA PRO A 42 23.43 -21.30 7.97
C PRO A 42 23.20 -19.81 8.20
N LEU A 43 23.52 -19.05 7.16
CA LEU A 43 23.10 -17.67 7.04
C LEU A 43 21.59 -17.65 6.81
N VAL A 44 20.84 -16.92 7.64
CA VAL A 44 19.38 -16.89 7.55
C VAL A 44 18.92 -15.48 7.20
N GLU A 45 18.32 -15.39 6.01
CA GLU A 45 17.77 -14.15 5.47
C GLU A 45 16.30 -13.99 5.91
N PHE A 46 16.02 -12.97 6.71
CA PHE A 46 14.69 -12.73 7.28
C PHE A 46 13.84 -11.78 6.46
N TYR A 47 12.57 -12.14 6.27
CA TYR A 47 11.60 -11.34 5.56
C TYR A 47 10.52 -10.80 6.50
N PRO A 48 10.18 -9.50 6.46
CA PRO A 48 9.09 -8.95 7.26
C PRO A 48 7.74 -9.33 6.64
N VAL A 49 6.97 -10.13 7.37
CA VAL A 49 5.66 -10.61 6.92
C VAL A 49 4.57 -10.06 7.82
N PHE A 50 3.58 -9.41 7.20
CA PHE A 50 2.46 -8.80 7.90
C PHE A 50 1.16 -9.50 7.54
N SER A 51 0.38 -9.86 8.55
CA SER A 51 -0.92 -10.50 8.41
C SER A 51 -1.94 -9.79 9.30
N SER A 52 -2.62 -8.80 8.74
CA SER A 52 -3.59 -7.96 9.47
C SER A 52 -5.01 -8.46 9.29
N ARG A 53 -5.87 -8.16 10.28
CA ARG A 53 -7.31 -8.39 10.20
C ARG A 53 -8.04 -7.48 9.21
N ALA A 54 -7.38 -6.47 8.65
CA ALA A 54 -7.97 -5.55 7.67
C ALA A 54 -8.00 -6.11 6.24
N THR A 55 -7.28 -7.20 5.98
CA THR A 55 -7.23 -7.88 4.69
C THR A 55 -7.35 -9.39 4.88
N ALA A 56 -7.37 -10.15 3.79
CA ALA A 56 -7.13 -11.59 3.88
C ALA A 56 -5.75 -11.84 4.54
N LEU A 57 -5.70 -12.86 5.39
CA LEU A 57 -4.52 -13.26 6.15
C LEU A 57 -3.48 -13.89 5.22
N THR A 58 -2.23 -13.61 5.53
CA THR A 58 -1.08 -14.15 4.79
C THR A 58 -0.92 -15.64 5.08
N CYS A 59 -0.60 -16.40 4.03
CA CYS A 59 -0.31 -17.82 4.09
C CYS A 59 1.15 -18.05 3.77
N VAL A 60 1.85 -18.80 4.62
CA VAL A 60 3.19 -19.32 4.33
C VAL A 60 3.04 -20.78 3.92
N GLN A 61 3.40 -21.11 2.69
CA GLN A 61 3.24 -22.45 2.15
C GLN A 61 4.60 -23.08 1.85
N SER A 62 4.82 -24.32 2.29
CA SER A 62 5.99 -25.09 1.86
C SER A 62 5.80 -25.54 0.41
N VAL A 63 6.84 -25.37 -0.40
CA VAL A 63 6.89 -25.81 -1.81
C VAL A 63 8.13 -26.69 -2.07
N PRO A 64 8.20 -27.44 -3.18
CA PRO A 64 9.42 -28.13 -3.57
C PRO A 64 10.61 -27.16 -3.62
N PHE A 65 11.80 -27.65 -3.26
CA PHE A 65 12.99 -26.82 -3.25
C PHE A 65 13.27 -26.25 -4.64
N GLN A 66 13.33 -24.93 -4.70
CA GLN A 66 13.69 -24.15 -5.85
C GLN A 66 14.54 -22.97 -5.35
N PRO A 67 15.77 -22.80 -5.87
CA PRO A 67 16.57 -21.61 -5.57
C PRO A 67 15.84 -20.36 -6.02
N SER A 68 15.86 -19.33 -5.18
CA SER A 68 15.30 -18.02 -5.45
C SER A 68 16.42 -16.98 -5.50
N CYS A 69 16.27 -16.00 -6.39
CA CYS A 69 17.08 -14.78 -6.43
C CYS A 69 16.49 -13.66 -5.58
N THR A 70 15.35 -13.91 -4.91
CA THR A 70 14.72 -12.93 -4.03
C THR A 70 15.64 -12.68 -2.84
N SER A 71 15.89 -11.41 -2.54
CA SER A 71 16.67 -11.01 -1.37
C SER A 71 15.85 -10.12 -0.44
N SER A 72 16.28 -10.06 0.82
CA SER A 72 15.76 -9.20 1.86
C SER A 72 16.70 -8.02 2.08
N THR A 73 16.13 -6.93 2.58
CA THR A 73 16.88 -5.76 3.05
C THR A 73 17.30 -5.87 4.52
N LEU A 74 16.88 -6.92 5.22
CA LEU A 74 17.21 -7.15 6.62
C LEU A 74 18.49 -7.96 6.77
N VAL A 75 19.28 -7.61 7.79
CA VAL A 75 20.59 -8.20 8.08
C VAL A 75 20.47 -9.72 8.25
N ASP A 76 21.35 -10.44 7.56
CA ASP A 76 21.53 -11.86 7.74
C ASP A 76 22.15 -12.15 9.11
N GLU A 77 21.60 -13.13 9.81
CA GLU A 77 22.17 -13.61 11.06
C GLU A 77 22.48 -15.09 10.98
N TYR A 78 23.66 -15.45 11.49
CA TYR A 78 23.98 -16.85 11.77
C TYR A 78 23.00 -17.40 12.80
N PHE A 79 22.23 -18.40 12.39
CA PHE A 79 21.35 -19.09 13.33
C PHE A 79 22.19 -20.03 14.18
N LEU A 80 22.62 -19.56 15.36
CA LEU A 80 23.50 -20.33 16.24
C LEU A 80 22.78 -21.51 16.90
N ASN A 81 23.54 -22.57 17.19
CA ASN A 81 23.07 -23.78 17.87
C ASN A 81 21.89 -24.47 17.16
N VAL A 82 21.89 -24.50 15.82
CA VAL A 82 20.88 -25.24 15.04
C VAL A 82 20.86 -26.72 15.45
N LYS A 83 22.05 -27.31 15.64
CA LYS A 83 22.23 -28.72 16.02
C LYS A 83 21.53 -29.06 17.34
N GLY A 84 21.62 -28.20 18.36
CA GLY A 84 20.93 -28.41 19.62
C GLY A 84 19.41 -28.29 19.52
N LYS A 85 18.91 -27.38 18.66
CA LYS A 85 17.46 -27.15 18.50
C LYS A 85 16.77 -28.17 17.61
N LEU A 86 17.39 -28.56 16.50
CA LEU A 86 16.80 -29.47 15.52
C LEU A 86 17.29 -30.91 15.68
N GLY A 87 18.33 -31.16 16.48
CA GLY A 87 18.86 -32.50 16.77
C GLY A 87 17.79 -33.50 17.21
N PRO A 88 16.86 -33.14 18.13
CA PRO A 88 15.76 -34.03 18.52
C PRO A 88 14.80 -34.41 17.38
N LEU A 89 14.79 -33.66 16.28
CA LEU A 89 13.91 -33.87 15.13
C LEU A 89 14.62 -34.59 13.97
N GLN A 90 15.91 -34.94 14.11
CA GLN A 90 16.75 -35.45 13.03
C GLN A 90 16.15 -36.68 12.32
N ASP A 91 15.62 -37.63 13.09
CA ASP A 91 15.05 -38.88 12.53
C ASP A 91 13.83 -38.62 11.64
N ASP A 92 13.21 -37.45 11.78
CA ASP A 92 12.02 -37.02 11.05
C ASP A 92 12.33 -36.07 9.89
N TRP A 93 13.60 -35.71 9.63
CA TRP A 93 13.97 -34.74 8.59
C TRP A 93 13.44 -35.09 7.20
N ALA A 94 13.43 -36.38 6.84
CA ALA A 94 12.90 -36.86 5.57
C ALA A 94 11.39 -36.58 5.38
N LYS A 95 10.65 -36.30 6.46
CA LYS A 95 9.21 -35.97 6.42
C LYS A 95 8.95 -34.51 6.06
N TYR A 96 9.95 -33.63 6.20
CA TYR A 96 9.80 -32.20 6.00
C TYR A 96 10.36 -31.79 4.64
N GLN A 97 9.65 -30.88 3.96
CA GLN A 97 10.13 -30.25 2.71
C GLN A 97 10.87 -28.95 2.97
N SER A 98 10.50 -28.25 4.03
CA SER A 98 11.11 -27.02 4.47
C SER A 98 11.07 -26.91 5.99
N ILE A 99 12.02 -26.17 6.55
CA ILE A 99 12.03 -25.71 7.94
C ILE A 99 12.10 -24.19 7.90
N ILE A 100 11.23 -23.53 8.65
CA ILE A 100 11.19 -22.08 8.74
C ILE A 100 11.57 -21.61 10.15
N VAL A 101 12.11 -20.41 10.24
CA VAL A 101 12.33 -19.68 11.48
C VAL A 101 11.36 -18.51 11.53
N VAL A 102 10.64 -18.41 12.65
CA VAL A 102 9.74 -17.30 12.94
C VAL A 102 10.32 -16.52 14.11
N ARG A 103 10.51 -15.21 13.93
CA ARG A 103 11.02 -14.31 14.96
C ARG A 103 10.06 -13.15 15.17
N SER A 104 9.90 -12.74 16.43
CA SER A 104 9.06 -11.60 16.76
C SER A 104 9.58 -10.31 16.12
N MET A 105 8.67 -9.55 15.51
CA MET A 105 8.91 -8.17 15.08
C MET A 105 8.00 -7.16 15.79
N HIS A 106 7.48 -7.52 16.96
CA HIS A 106 6.57 -6.66 17.73
C HIS A 106 7.16 -5.28 18.07
N TRP A 107 8.48 -5.15 18.07
CA TRP A 107 9.22 -3.90 18.26
C TRP A 107 9.02 -2.87 17.13
N ASN A 108 8.55 -3.27 15.94
CA ASN A 108 8.44 -2.37 14.78
C ASN A 108 7.42 -1.22 14.96
N GLY A 109 6.49 -1.34 15.90
CA GLY A 109 5.49 -0.32 16.22
C GLY A 109 4.23 -0.31 15.35
N VAL A 110 4.09 -1.15 14.32
CA VAL A 110 2.92 -1.11 13.41
C VAL A 110 1.61 -1.42 14.14
N ALA A 111 1.63 -2.35 15.10
CA ALA A 111 0.45 -2.71 15.89
C ALA A 111 -0.04 -1.54 16.76
N LYS A 112 0.85 -0.61 17.14
CA LYS A 112 0.51 0.56 17.95
C LYS A 112 -0.28 1.63 17.17
N LEU A 113 -0.37 1.50 15.84
CA LEU A 113 -1.22 2.38 15.01
C LEU A 113 -2.69 2.33 15.43
N GLU A 114 -3.15 1.21 16.00
CA GLU A 114 -4.51 1.05 16.51
C GLU A 114 -4.87 2.05 17.62
N HIS A 115 -3.88 2.59 18.34
CA HIS A 115 -4.11 3.59 19.38
C HIS A 115 -4.50 4.95 18.81
N CYS A 116 -4.07 5.27 17.57
CA CYS A 116 -4.37 6.54 16.91
C CYS A 116 -5.79 6.58 16.31
N LEU A 117 -6.36 5.42 15.98
CA LEU A 117 -7.67 5.28 15.37
C LEU A 117 -8.45 4.15 16.04
N PRO A 118 -9.47 4.44 16.87
CA PRO A 118 -10.27 3.42 17.55
C PRO A 118 -10.94 2.40 16.62
N THR A 119 -11.20 2.78 15.36
CA THR A 119 -11.73 1.89 14.32
C THR A 119 -10.74 0.81 13.89
N MET A 120 -9.46 0.96 14.22
CA MET A 120 -8.36 0.05 13.88
C MET A 120 -7.97 -0.86 15.05
N LYS A 121 -8.80 -0.95 16.10
CA LYS A 121 -8.49 -1.75 17.28
C LYS A 121 -8.27 -3.22 16.94
N ASP A 122 -7.23 -3.79 17.54
CA ASP A 122 -6.84 -5.19 17.41
C ASP A 122 -6.49 -5.56 15.95
N LEU A 123 -5.82 -4.66 15.23
CA LEU A 123 -5.50 -4.82 13.81
C LEU A 123 -4.63 -6.05 13.52
N PHE A 124 -3.71 -6.33 14.44
CA PHE A 124 -2.70 -7.39 14.33
C PHE A 124 -2.79 -8.43 15.46
N CYS A 125 -3.86 -8.43 16.23
CA CYS A 125 -4.04 -9.43 17.26
C CYS A 125 -5.51 -9.82 17.43
N VAL A 126 -5.74 -10.97 18.05
CA VAL A 126 -7.03 -11.39 18.56
C VAL A 126 -6.87 -11.59 20.05
N ARG A 127 -7.61 -10.80 20.84
CA ARG A 127 -7.54 -10.80 22.31
C ARG A 127 -8.59 -11.68 22.98
N SER A 128 -9.41 -12.40 22.21
CA SER A 128 -10.46 -13.28 22.74
C SER A 128 -9.83 -14.45 23.50
N LYS A 129 -10.33 -14.72 24.71
CA LYS A 129 -9.89 -15.85 25.53
C LYS A 129 -10.18 -17.17 24.84
N GLU A 130 -11.30 -17.25 24.13
CA GLU A 130 -11.73 -18.42 23.36
C GLU A 130 -10.76 -18.67 22.20
N PHE A 131 -10.36 -17.62 21.48
CA PHE A 131 -9.36 -17.72 20.42
C PHE A 131 -8.02 -18.20 20.97
N HIS A 132 -7.57 -17.62 22.08
CA HIS A 132 -6.35 -18.06 22.75
C HIS A 132 -6.43 -19.51 23.21
N ALA A 133 -7.51 -19.93 23.88
CA ALA A 133 -7.68 -21.30 24.33
C ALA A 133 -7.74 -22.30 23.16
N ALA A 134 -8.36 -21.92 22.04
CA ALA A 134 -8.44 -22.76 20.86
C ALA A 134 -7.10 -22.87 20.11
N ASN A 135 -6.30 -21.81 20.11
CA ASN A 135 -5.06 -21.75 19.33
C ASN A 135 -3.78 -21.86 20.16
N GLN A 136 -3.84 -21.89 21.49
CA GLN A 136 -2.72 -22.21 22.37
C GLN A 136 -2.63 -23.73 22.53
N GLY A 137 -1.41 -24.25 22.58
CA GLY A 137 -1.13 -25.64 22.88
C GLY A 137 0.38 -25.88 22.92
N ASP A 138 0.77 -27.12 23.22
CA ASP A 138 2.19 -27.53 23.33
C ASP A 138 2.96 -27.45 22.00
N PHE A 139 2.29 -27.03 20.93
CA PHE A 139 2.85 -26.97 19.57
C PHE A 139 3.82 -25.80 19.36
N TYR A 140 3.69 -24.68 20.10
CA TYR A 140 4.57 -23.53 19.96
C TYR A 140 4.64 -22.68 21.23
N ASP A 141 5.81 -22.10 21.49
CA ASP A 141 5.98 -21.07 22.51
C ASP A 141 5.35 -19.74 22.06
N VAL A 142 4.88 -18.93 23.01
CA VAL A 142 4.28 -17.63 22.69
C VAL A 142 5.33 -16.70 22.08
N ILE A 143 5.15 -16.36 20.80
CA ILE A 143 5.96 -15.36 20.09
C ILE A 143 5.21 -14.02 20.08
N PRO A 144 5.72 -12.95 20.72
CA PRO A 144 5.03 -11.66 20.75
C PRO A 144 4.74 -11.12 19.34
N GLY A 145 3.49 -10.72 19.10
CA GLY A 145 3.05 -10.20 17.81
C GLY A 145 2.78 -11.26 16.73
N PHE A 146 2.84 -12.56 17.05
CA PHE A 146 2.57 -13.65 16.12
C PHE A 146 1.59 -14.65 16.74
N GLN A 147 0.42 -14.82 16.10
CA GLN A 147 -0.63 -15.73 16.57
C GLN A 147 -1.01 -16.71 15.44
N PRO A 148 -0.44 -17.93 15.41
CA PRO A 148 -0.79 -18.92 14.41
C PRO A 148 -2.24 -19.39 14.60
N ILE A 149 -2.91 -19.66 13.49
CA ILE A 149 -4.26 -20.24 13.48
C ILE A 149 -4.11 -21.74 13.29
N VAL A 150 -4.28 -22.49 14.37
CA VAL A 150 -4.13 -23.96 14.39
C VAL A 150 -5.48 -24.68 14.40
N THR A 151 -6.56 -24.01 14.81
CA THR A 151 -7.93 -24.53 14.76
C THR A 151 -8.77 -23.81 13.70
N PRO A 152 -9.74 -24.49 13.08
CA PRO A 152 -10.70 -23.86 12.18
C PRO A 152 -11.36 -22.63 12.82
N THR A 153 -11.14 -21.45 12.25
CA THR A 153 -11.64 -20.17 12.75
C THR A 153 -12.50 -19.52 11.66
N LEU A 154 -13.81 -19.42 11.89
CA LEU A 154 -14.79 -19.04 10.86
C LEU A 154 -14.59 -17.59 10.35
N GLU A 155 -14.13 -16.70 11.22
CA GLU A 155 -13.95 -15.29 10.90
C GLU A 155 -12.60 -14.99 10.22
N ALA A 156 -11.67 -15.96 10.24
CA ALA A 156 -10.35 -15.85 9.65
C ALA A 156 -10.42 -16.23 8.17
N ARG A 157 -10.08 -15.29 7.30
CA ARG A 157 -9.99 -15.54 5.86
C ARG A 157 -8.55 -15.51 5.40
N CYS A 158 -8.06 -16.63 4.92
CA CYS A 158 -6.74 -16.74 4.28
C CYS A 158 -6.81 -16.24 2.85
N ILE A 159 -5.71 -15.65 2.37
CA ILE A 159 -5.52 -15.37 0.96
C ILE A 159 -5.55 -16.66 0.14
N GLN A 160 -6.25 -16.62 -1.00
CA GLN A 160 -6.36 -17.74 -1.92
C GLN A 160 -5.99 -17.24 -3.31
N ILE A 161 -5.09 -17.98 -3.96
CA ILE A 161 -4.69 -17.74 -5.35
C ILE A 161 -5.62 -18.57 -6.24
N GLU A 162 -6.29 -17.92 -7.17
CA GLU A 162 -7.17 -18.60 -8.12
C GLU A 162 -6.38 -19.26 -9.23
N PRO A 163 -6.78 -20.46 -9.72
CA PRO A 163 -6.10 -21.12 -10.83
C PRO A 163 -6.02 -20.24 -12.09
N SER A 164 -7.02 -19.38 -12.33
CA SER A 164 -6.99 -18.42 -13.44
C SER A 164 -5.86 -17.40 -13.34
N TRP A 165 -5.42 -17.06 -12.13
CA TRP A 165 -4.29 -16.14 -11.90
C TRP A 165 -2.98 -16.83 -12.26
N GLU A 166 -2.77 -18.05 -11.77
CA GLU A 166 -1.59 -18.86 -12.09
C GLU A 166 -1.49 -19.13 -13.59
N GLN A 167 -2.60 -19.50 -14.25
CA GLN A 167 -2.64 -19.72 -15.69
C GLN A 167 -2.37 -18.44 -16.48
N GLY A 168 -2.92 -17.30 -16.05
CA GLY A 168 -2.68 -16.02 -16.69
C GLY A 168 -1.22 -15.60 -16.60
N ILE A 169 -0.59 -15.79 -15.44
CA ILE A 169 0.84 -15.52 -15.22
C ILE A 169 1.71 -16.52 -15.98
N GLY A 170 1.32 -17.79 -16.08
CA GLY A 170 2.00 -18.76 -16.93
C GLY A 170 2.11 -18.27 -18.38
N ARG A 171 1.02 -17.73 -18.93
CA ARG A 171 1.00 -17.13 -20.28
C ARG A 171 1.84 -15.86 -20.43
N LEU A 172 2.06 -15.11 -19.35
CA LEU A 172 2.97 -13.97 -19.35
C LEU A 172 4.42 -14.44 -19.55
N PHE A 173 4.78 -15.53 -18.87
CA PHE A 173 6.10 -16.14 -18.92
C PHE A 173 6.32 -17.01 -20.17
N ASP A 174 5.26 -17.37 -20.88
CA ASP A 174 5.40 -17.99 -22.20
C ASP A 174 6.21 -17.08 -23.13
N ASN A 175 7.27 -17.65 -23.72
CA ASN A 175 8.23 -16.98 -24.62
C ASN A 175 9.10 -15.89 -23.98
N GLU A 176 9.19 -15.81 -22.65
CA GLU A 176 10.03 -14.83 -21.95
C GLU A 176 11.51 -14.86 -22.37
N LEU A 177 12.06 -16.06 -22.62
CA LEU A 177 13.45 -16.25 -23.08
C LEU A 177 13.74 -15.63 -24.47
N VAL A 178 12.71 -15.33 -25.26
CA VAL A 178 12.83 -14.76 -26.61
C VAL A 178 12.47 -13.26 -26.62
N ARG A 179 11.97 -12.72 -25.50
CA ARG A 179 11.57 -11.31 -25.44
C ARG A 179 12.79 -10.41 -25.42
N THR A 180 12.77 -9.41 -26.29
CA THR A 180 13.74 -8.30 -26.31
C THR A 180 13.20 -7.04 -25.64
N THR A 181 11.93 -7.04 -25.22
CA THR A 181 11.26 -5.91 -24.58
C THR A 181 10.61 -6.34 -23.26
N PRO A 182 10.57 -5.44 -22.25
CA PRO A 182 9.98 -5.75 -20.96
C PRO A 182 8.48 -6.06 -21.08
N PRO A 183 7.96 -7.07 -20.37
CA PRO A 183 6.51 -7.30 -20.31
C PRO A 183 5.82 -6.14 -19.58
N VAL A 184 4.69 -5.68 -20.14
CA VAL A 184 3.84 -4.63 -19.57
C VAL A 184 2.48 -5.24 -19.27
N SER A 185 2.20 -5.39 -17.99
CA SER A 185 1.01 -6.05 -17.44
C SER A 185 0.01 -5.01 -16.95
N PHE A 186 -1.16 -4.94 -17.59
CA PHE A 186 -2.21 -3.99 -17.25
C PHE A 186 -3.37 -4.69 -16.54
N VAL A 187 -3.59 -4.38 -15.25
CA VAL A 187 -4.56 -5.06 -14.40
C VAL A 187 -5.82 -4.22 -14.26
N CYS A 188 -6.94 -4.68 -14.83
CA CYS A 188 -8.19 -3.93 -14.85
C CYS A 188 -9.43 -4.73 -14.43
N GLY A 189 -10.50 -4.02 -14.07
CA GLY A 189 -11.77 -4.61 -13.64
C GLY A 189 -12.50 -3.75 -12.60
N THR A 190 -13.69 -4.18 -12.20
CA THR A 190 -14.54 -3.42 -11.27
C THR A 190 -13.97 -3.39 -9.83
N LYS A 191 -14.58 -2.59 -8.95
CA LYS A 191 -14.20 -2.50 -7.53
C LYS A 191 -14.40 -3.86 -6.83
N ASN A 192 -13.54 -4.16 -5.86
CA ASN A 192 -13.60 -5.36 -5.01
C ASN A 192 -13.50 -6.73 -5.73
N MET A 193 -12.79 -6.78 -6.86
CA MET A 193 -12.53 -8.04 -7.59
C MET A 193 -11.19 -8.70 -7.29
N GLY A 194 -10.35 -8.09 -6.46
CA GLY A 194 -9.03 -8.62 -6.12
C GLY A 194 -7.87 -8.09 -6.98
N LYS A 195 -8.08 -7.02 -7.76
CA LYS A 195 -7.05 -6.39 -8.62
C LYS A 195 -5.73 -6.11 -7.89
N SER A 196 -5.75 -5.35 -6.79
CA SER A 196 -4.54 -5.02 -6.03
C SER A 196 -3.90 -6.25 -5.39
N THR A 197 -4.69 -7.28 -5.07
CA THR A 197 -4.16 -8.55 -4.57
C THR A 197 -3.43 -9.33 -5.67
N PHE A 198 -4.02 -9.40 -6.86
CA PHE A 198 -3.36 -10.01 -8.02
C PHE A 198 -2.14 -9.20 -8.46
N ALA A 199 -2.20 -7.87 -8.43
CA ALA A 199 -1.07 -7.02 -8.76
C ALA A 199 0.13 -7.28 -7.82
N ARG A 200 -0.11 -7.40 -6.51
CA ARG A 200 0.94 -7.83 -5.55
C ARG A 200 1.47 -9.23 -5.84
N TYR A 201 0.57 -10.19 -6.09
CA TYR A 201 0.93 -11.56 -6.46
C TYR A 201 1.80 -11.60 -7.74
N LEU A 202 1.43 -10.81 -8.75
CA LEU A 202 2.15 -10.69 -10.02
C LEU A 202 3.53 -10.05 -9.83
N VAL A 203 3.66 -8.98 -9.03
CA VAL A 203 4.97 -8.40 -8.69
C VAL A 203 5.87 -9.44 -8.05
N ASN A 204 5.36 -10.17 -7.06
CA ASN A 204 6.13 -11.21 -6.38
C ASN A 204 6.56 -12.34 -7.34
N GLN A 205 5.67 -12.74 -8.26
CA GLN A 205 5.98 -13.74 -9.29
C GLN A 205 7.05 -13.25 -10.29
N LEU A 206 7.01 -11.96 -10.66
CA LEU A 206 8.01 -11.34 -11.52
C LEU A 206 9.36 -11.20 -10.80
N LEU A 207 9.38 -10.87 -9.51
CA LEU A 207 10.61 -10.78 -8.71
C LEU A 207 11.33 -12.13 -8.53
N ASN A 208 10.63 -13.25 -8.73
CA ASN A 208 11.28 -14.57 -8.79
C ASN A 208 12.16 -14.76 -10.05
N ARG A 209 12.01 -13.90 -11.07
CA ARG A 209 12.70 -14.00 -12.38
C ARG A 209 13.46 -12.75 -12.78
N HIS A 210 13.06 -11.60 -12.26
CA HIS A 210 13.67 -10.30 -12.55
C HIS A 210 14.18 -9.67 -11.27
N ARG A 211 15.34 -9.01 -11.34
CA ARG A 211 15.91 -8.30 -10.18
C ARG A 211 15.05 -7.13 -9.73
N ARG A 212 14.34 -6.50 -10.67
CA ARG A 212 13.50 -5.34 -10.41
C ARG A 212 12.20 -5.42 -11.18
N VAL A 213 11.14 -4.87 -10.60
CA VAL A 213 9.82 -4.74 -11.21
C VAL A 213 9.32 -3.32 -11.00
N ALA A 214 8.91 -2.66 -12.08
CA ALA A 214 8.23 -1.39 -12.01
C ALA A 214 6.74 -1.59 -11.67
N TYR A 215 6.22 -0.76 -10.77
CA TYR A 215 4.82 -0.74 -10.38
C TYR A 215 4.25 0.65 -10.56
N LEU A 216 3.27 0.78 -11.45
CA LEU A 216 2.53 2.02 -11.68
C LEU A 216 1.17 1.95 -10.98
N GLU A 217 1.05 2.69 -9.89
CA GLU A 217 -0.21 2.85 -9.16
C GLU A 217 -1.01 4.02 -9.75
N THR A 218 -2.22 3.74 -10.22
CA THR A 218 -3.14 4.74 -10.77
C THR A 218 -4.47 4.82 -9.99
N ASP A 219 -4.73 3.93 -9.05
CA ASP A 219 -5.88 4.00 -8.14
C ASP A 219 -5.61 4.99 -6.99
N VAL A 220 -6.02 6.23 -7.20
CA VAL A 220 -5.94 7.31 -6.20
C VAL A 220 -6.87 7.10 -4.99
N GLY A 221 -7.82 6.17 -5.04
CA GLY A 221 -8.81 5.92 -3.99
C GLY A 221 -8.38 4.84 -3.00
N GLN A 222 -7.67 3.81 -3.45
CA GLN A 222 -7.10 2.76 -2.61
C GLN A 222 -5.69 2.44 -3.12
N SER A 223 -4.78 3.37 -2.87
CA SER A 223 -3.41 3.31 -3.38
C SER A 223 -2.57 2.24 -2.67
N GLU A 224 -1.69 1.60 -3.43
CA GLU A 224 -0.53 0.84 -2.94
C GLU A 224 0.67 1.79 -2.74
N PHE A 225 1.49 1.56 -1.70
CA PHE A 225 2.74 2.28 -1.37
C PHE A 225 2.63 3.78 -1.00
N THR A 226 1.69 4.53 -1.57
CA THR A 226 1.53 5.97 -1.30
C THR A 226 0.19 6.29 -0.60
N PRO A 227 0.09 7.44 0.08
CA PRO A 227 -1.19 7.95 0.53
C PRO A 227 -2.16 8.16 -0.65
N ASN A 228 -3.46 8.11 -0.36
CA ASN A 228 -4.50 8.32 -1.36
C ASN A 228 -4.41 9.72 -2.00
N GLY A 229 -4.92 9.86 -3.22
CA GLY A 229 -4.84 11.09 -4.01
C GLY A 229 -3.53 11.29 -4.76
N ILE A 230 -2.68 10.27 -4.80
CA ILE A 230 -1.40 10.25 -5.51
C ILE A 230 -1.41 9.12 -6.55
N VAL A 231 -0.86 9.40 -7.72
CA VAL A 231 -0.42 8.37 -8.67
C VAL A 231 1.10 8.30 -8.63
N ALA A 232 1.66 7.09 -8.72
CA ALA A 232 3.08 6.90 -8.48
C ALA A 232 3.68 5.73 -9.26
N LEU A 233 4.93 5.90 -9.68
CA LEU A 233 5.78 4.85 -10.20
C LEU A 233 6.77 4.43 -9.11
N HIS A 234 6.82 3.13 -8.82
CA HIS A 234 7.77 2.50 -7.91
C HIS A 234 8.66 1.53 -8.69
N ILE A 235 9.94 1.46 -8.32
CA ILE A 235 10.85 0.41 -8.78
C ILE A 235 11.13 -0.48 -7.57
N LEU A 236 10.69 -1.74 -7.64
CA LEU A 236 10.70 -2.68 -6.52
C LEU A 236 11.76 -3.76 -6.77
N ASP A 237 12.51 -4.10 -5.73
CA ASP A 237 13.52 -5.18 -5.70
C ASP A 237 13.29 -6.18 -4.56
N THR A 238 12.28 -5.95 -3.72
CA THR A 238 11.87 -6.85 -2.62
C THR A 238 10.40 -7.22 -2.72
N PRO A 239 10.01 -8.41 -2.26
CA PRO A 239 8.63 -8.89 -2.36
C PRO A 239 7.68 -8.14 -1.43
N ILE A 240 6.41 -8.04 -1.85
CA ILE A 240 5.34 -7.39 -1.10
C ILE A 240 4.61 -8.44 -0.25
N LEU A 241 4.97 -8.50 1.04
CA LEU A 241 4.53 -9.54 1.98
C LEU A 241 3.57 -9.01 3.05
N GLY A 242 2.65 -8.13 2.66
CA GLY A 242 1.67 -7.56 3.57
C GLY A 242 0.59 -6.70 2.92
N PRO A 243 -0.34 -6.15 3.72
CA PRO A 243 -1.33 -5.17 3.29
C PRO A 243 -0.71 -3.83 2.85
N PRO A 244 -1.42 -3.00 2.05
CA PRO A 244 -0.88 -1.75 1.50
C PRO A 244 -0.21 -0.81 2.52
N PHE A 245 -0.81 -0.70 3.71
CA PHE A 245 -0.33 0.18 4.78
C PHE A 245 0.93 -0.34 5.48
N THR A 246 1.43 -1.54 5.19
CA THR A 246 2.63 -2.08 5.87
C THR A 246 3.92 -1.81 5.10
N HIS A 247 3.84 -1.25 3.89
CA HIS A 247 5.01 -0.95 3.08
C HIS A 247 5.02 0.44 2.39
N PRO A 248 4.59 1.54 3.05
CA PRO A 248 4.85 2.89 2.53
C PRO A 248 6.33 3.32 2.57
N HIS A 249 7.24 2.42 2.95
CA HIS A 249 8.69 2.68 2.97
C HIS A 249 9.29 2.62 1.56
N HIS A 250 8.62 1.97 0.60
CA HIS A 250 9.00 1.99 -0.80
C HIS A 250 8.78 3.40 -1.36
N VAL A 251 9.83 4.20 -1.37
CA VAL A 251 9.81 5.55 -1.91
C VAL A 251 9.52 5.48 -3.41
N ALA A 252 8.53 6.25 -3.87
CA ALA A 252 8.22 6.34 -5.28
C ALA A 252 9.41 6.91 -6.07
N ARG A 253 9.69 6.32 -7.23
CA ARG A 253 10.66 6.86 -8.19
C ARG A 253 10.19 8.21 -8.74
N ARG A 254 8.89 8.31 -9.01
CA ARG A 254 8.18 9.55 -9.34
C ARG A 254 6.74 9.43 -8.85
N ALA A 255 6.18 10.53 -8.35
CA ALA A 255 4.78 10.59 -7.93
C ALA A 255 4.17 11.94 -8.29
N HIS A 256 2.86 11.96 -8.52
CA HIS A 256 2.09 13.18 -8.79
C HIS A 256 0.85 13.25 -7.92
N PHE A 257 0.57 14.46 -7.42
CA PHE A 257 -0.62 14.69 -6.61
C PHE A 257 -1.79 15.03 -7.52
N VAL A 258 -2.78 14.13 -7.53
CA VAL A 258 -4.08 14.36 -8.18
C VAL A 258 -4.97 15.16 -7.24
N GLY A 259 -4.85 14.94 -5.93
CA GLY A 259 -5.54 15.73 -4.91
C GLY A 259 -6.93 15.28 -4.54
N SER A 260 -7.43 14.19 -5.13
CA SER A 260 -8.69 13.56 -4.75
C SER A 260 -8.61 12.06 -4.73
N THR A 261 -9.50 11.43 -3.96
CA THR A 261 -9.68 9.97 -3.95
C THR A 261 -10.51 9.45 -5.14
N SER A 262 -10.77 10.31 -6.12
CA SER A 262 -11.47 10.01 -7.37
C SER A 262 -10.73 10.65 -8.54
N SER A 263 -10.42 9.85 -9.57
CA SER A 263 -9.83 10.34 -10.82
C SER A 263 -10.78 11.22 -11.64
N GLY A 264 -12.08 11.21 -11.33
CA GLY A 264 -13.08 12.00 -12.06
C GLY A 264 -13.16 13.49 -11.69
N ARG A 265 -12.40 13.99 -10.71
CA ARG A 265 -12.45 15.42 -10.32
C ARG A 265 -11.76 16.34 -11.32
N ASP A 266 -10.64 15.87 -11.88
CA ASP A 266 -9.91 16.50 -12.98
C ASP A 266 -9.29 15.39 -13.85
N PRO A 267 -10.08 14.84 -14.80
CA PRO A 267 -9.68 13.69 -15.62
C PRO A 267 -8.46 13.98 -16.49
N ASP A 268 -8.33 15.22 -16.98
CA ASP A 268 -7.25 15.64 -17.85
C ASP A 268 -5.93 15.67 -17.08
N HIS A 269 -5.89 16.37 -15.93
CA HIS A 269 -4.70 16.37 -15.05
C HIS A 269 -4.33 14.96 -14.59
N TYR A 270 -5.33 14.14 -14.22
CA TYR A 270 -5.10 12.74 -13.87
C TYR A 270 -4.43 11.96 -15.01
N MET A 271 -4.92 12.09 -16.25
CA MET A 271 -4.34 11.41 -17.40
C MET A 271 -2.92 11.91 -17.69
N THR A 272 -2.69 13.22 -17.66
CA THR A 272 -1.35 13.81 -17.84
C THR A 272 -0.35 13.30 -16.80
N CYS A 273 -0.78 13.17 -15.54
CA CYS A 273 0.06 12.58 -14.49
C CYS A 273 0.47 11.14 -14.83
N VAL A 274 -0.50 10.31 -15.27
CA VAL A 274 -0.22 8.92 -15.62
C VAL A 274 0.66 8.83 -16.86
N GLN A 275 0.41 9.66 -17.87
CA GLN A 275 1.20 9.70 -19.11
C GLN A 275 2.67 10.01 -18.84
N GLN A 276 2.92 11.01 -17.98
CA GLN A 276 4.27 11.37 -17.57
C GLN A 276 4.96 10.23 -16.82
N LEU A 277 4.26 9.52 -15.93
CA LEU A 277 4.84 8.39 -15.21
C LEU A 277 5.20 7.21 -16.13
N VAL A 278 4.41 6.98 -17.18
CA VAL A 278 4.73 5.99 -18.22
C VAL A 278 6.00 6.37 -18.97
N GLU A 279 6.19 7.65 -19.28
CA GLU A 279 7.44 8.13 -19.90
C GLU A 279 8.65 7.96 -18.98
N VAL A 280 8.50 8.26 -17.69
CA VAL A 280 9.56 8.01 -16.69
C VAL A 280 9.90 6.51 -16.66
N TRP A 281 8.92 5.62 -16.65
CA TRP A 281 9.20 4.18 -16.69
C TRP A 281 9.94 3.76 -17.96
N ARG A 282 9.57 4.30 -19.14
CA ARG A 282 10.28 4.01 -20.40
C ARG A 282 11.75 4.39 -20.29
N GLN A 283 12.06 5.58 -19.75
CA GLN A 283 13.43 6.04 -19.51
C GLN A 283 14.17 5.11 -18.55
N GLU A 284 13.57 4.77 -17.40
CA GLU A 284 14.17 3.84 -16.42
C GLU A 284 14.43 2.46 -17.02
N SER A 285 13.52 1.97 -17.88
CA SER A 285 13.65 0.68 -18.53
C SER A 285 14.79 0.68 -19.54
N ASP A 286 14.94 1.74 -20.34
CA ASP A 286 16.02 1.88 -21.31
C ASP A 286 17.38 2.00 -20.61
N GLU A 287 17.46 2.79 -19.54
CA GLU A 287 18.65 2.92 -18.70
C GLU A 287 19.02 1.59 -18.04
N TRP A 288 18.04 0.87 -17.48
CA TRP A 288 18.27 -0.43 -16.87
C TRP A 288 18.79 -1.46 -17.87
N LEU A 289 18.21 -1.51 -19.08
CA LEU A 289 18.66 -2.40 -20.15
C LEU A 289 20.12 -2.11 -20.54
N ALA A 290 20.50 -0.84 -20.63
CA ALA A 290 21.88 -0.43 -20.94
C ALA A 290 22.89 -0.82 -19.86
N VAL A 291 22.52 -0.72 -18.58
CA VAL A 291 23.36 -1.16 -17.46
C VAL A 291 23.49 -2.67 -17.44
N ALA A 292 22.37 -3.38 -17.55
CA ALA A 292 22.29 -4.83 -17.45
C ALA A 292 23.02 -5.55 -18.60
N ALA A 293 23.09 -4.95 -19.79
CA ALA A 293 23.85 -5.48 -20.93
C ALA A 293 25.36 -5.62 -20.67
N ASN A 294 25.90 -4.91 -19.66
CA ASN A 294 27.31 -5.02 -19.26
C ASN A 294 27.56 -6.12 -18.23
N GLU A 295 26.51 -6.73 -17.68
CA GLU A 295 26.60 -7.86 -16.75
C GLU A 295 26.37 -9.17 -17.52
N ASN A 296 27.22 -10.18 -17.31
CA ASN A 296 27.12 -11.52 -17.94
C ASN A 296 25.89 -12.34 -17.48
N ASP A 297 24.88 -11.69 -16.90
CA ASP A 297 23.71 -12.36 -16.37
C ASP A 297 22.70 -12.73 -17.47
N SER A 298 21.90 -13.76 -17.23
CA SER A 298 20.91 -14.24 -18.20
C SER A 298 19.94 -13.13 -18.65
N THR A 299 19.61 -13.08 -19.96
CA THR A 299 18.82 -12.01 -20.61
C THR A 299 17.49 -11.69 -19.92
N SER A 300 16.82 -12.67 -19.32
CA SER A 300 15.54 -12.44 -18.62
C SER A 300 15.68 -11.62 -17.34
N GLN A 301 16.82 -11.69 -16.64
CA GLN A 301 17.07 -10.90 -15.43
C GLN A 301 17.40 -9.42 -15.74
N GLN A 302 17.56 -9.06 -17.01
CA GLN A 302 18.00 -7.75 -17.48
C GLN A 302 16.86 -6.79 -17.85
N LEU A 303 15.62 -7.27 -17.92
CA LEU A 303 14.45 -6.43 -18.24
C LEU A 303 13.87 -5.77 -16.98
N LEU A 304 13.16 -4.65 -17.16
CA LEU A 304 12.37 -3.99 -16.13
C LEU A 304 10.86 -4.10 -16.46
N PRO A 305 10.20 -5.23 -16.12
CA PRO A 305 8.76 -5.39 -16.27
C PRO A 305 7.95 -4.27 -15.63
N LEU A 306 6.79 -3.95 -16.21
CA LEU A 306 5.83 -3.02 -15.64
C LEU A 306 4.54 -3.72 -15.23
N VAL A 307 4.08 -3.48 -14.01
CA VAL A 307 2.74 -3.81 -13.53
C VAL A 307 1.96 -2.52 -13.33
N VAL A 308 0.83 -2.36 -14.04
CA VAL A 308 -0.07 -1.21 -13.91
C VAL A 308 -1.33 -1.65 -13.16
N ASN A 309 -1.57 -1.06 -11.99
CA ASN A 309 -2.82 -1.24 -11.24
C ASN A 309 -3.79 -0.10 -11.55
N THR A 310 -5.01 -0.43 -11.99
CA THR A 310 -6.01 0.56 -12.41
C THR A 310 -7.13 0.78 -11.40
N PRO A 311 -7.76 1.97 -11.37
CA PRO A 311 -8.95 2.20 -10.56
C PRO A 311 -10.11 1.28 -10.98
N GLY A 312 -11.00 0.99 -10.04
CA GLY A 312 -12.18 0.15 -10.29
C GLY A 312 -13.33 0.79 -11.07
N TRP A 313 -13.06 1.82 -11.90
CA TRP A 313 -14.07 2.52 -12.69
C TRP A 313 -14.10 1.97 -14.12
N THR A 314 -15.15 1.24 -14.47
CA THR A 314 -15.25 0.54 -15.77
C THR A 314 -16.47 0.94 -16.58
N LYS A 315 -17.07 2.10 -16.29
CA LYS A 315 -18.27 2.63 -16.97
C LYS A 315 -18.16 4.15 -17.15
N GLY A 316 -18.81 4.69 -18.18
CA GLY A 316 -18.81 6.12 -18.51
C GLY A 316 -17.41 6.69 -18.62
N LEU A 317 -17.19 7.92 -18.10
CA LEU A 317 -15.89 8.59 -18.07
C LEU A 317 -14.75 7.72 -17.53
N GLY A 318 -15.02 6.86 -16.55
CA GLY A 318 -14.00 5.98 -16.00
C GLY A 318 -13.52 4.92 -17.00
N TYR A 319 -14.41 4.46 -17.87
CA TYR A 319 -14.06 3.56 -18.96
C TYR A 319 -13.25 4.29 -20.03
N ASP A 320 -13.62 5.53 -20.36
CA ASP A 320 -12.85 6.35 -21.32
C ASP A 320 -11.42 6.59 -20.81
N LEU A 321 -11.27 6.89 -19.50
CA LEU A 321 -9.97 6.98 -18.85
C LEU A 321 -9.19 5.66 -18.88
N LEU A 322 -9.86 4.51 -18.66
CA LEU A 322 -9.22 3.20 -18.74
C LEU A 322 -8.67 2.94 -20.15
N LEU A 323 -9.46 3.23 -21.19
CA LEU A 323 -9.08 3.06 -22.58
C LEU A 323 -7.94 4.01 -22.97
N GLY A 324 -8.03 5.29 -22.63
CA GLY A 324 -6.95 6.26 -22.91
C GLY A 324 -5.64 5.93 -22.19
N MET A 325 -5.72 5.43 -20.95
CA MET A 325 -4.55 4.93 -20.24
C MET A 325 -3.96 3.70 -20.94
N MET A 326 -4.79 2.76 -21.36
CA MET A 326 -4.37 1.55 -22.06
C MET A 326 -3.68 1.88 -23.40
N GLU A 327 -4.20 2.86 -24.14
CA GLU A 327 -3.60 3.37 -25.37
C GLU A 327 -2.20 3.96 -25.12
N HIS A 328 -2.05 4.80 -24.08
CA HIS A 328 -0.74 5.40 -23.77
C HIS A 328 0.26 4.42 -23.17
N VAL A 329 -0.19 3.49 -22.32
CA VAL A 329 0.66 2.46 -21.71
C VAL A 329 1.12 1.45 -22.76
N ALA A 330 0.28 1.13 -23.74
CA ALA A 330 0.51 0.11 -24.77
C ALA A 330 0.94 -1.25 -24.16
N PRO A 331 0.06 -1.91 -23.37
CA PRO A 331 0.44 -3.12 -22.64
C PRO A 331 0.63 -4.32 -23.57
N SER A 332 1.52 -5.23 -23.17
CA SER A 332 1.64 -6.53 -23.85
C SER A 332 0.61 -7.54 -23.35
N HIS A 333 0.15 -7.40 -22.09
CA HIS A 333 -0.86 -8.25 -21.49
C HIS A 333 -1.88 -7.43 -20.70
N VAL A 334 -3.16 -7.71 -20.93
CA VAL A 334 -4.27 -7.16 -20.15
C VAL A 334 -4.87 -8.27 -19.30
N PHE A 335 -4.82 -8.10 -17.99
CA PHE A 335 -5.42 -8.97 -16.99
C PHE A 335 -6.76 -8.38 -16.56
N ALA A 336 -7.84 -8.92 -17.11
CA ALA A 336 -9.19 -8.38 -16.96
C ALA A 336 -10.01 -9.22 -15.97
N PHE A 337 -10.35 -8.67 -14.82
CA PHE A 337 -11.20 -9.35 -13.86
C PHE A 337 -12.65 -9.46 -14.34
N SER A 338 -13.19 -10.68 -14.31
CA SER A 338 -14.59 -10.98 -14.59
C SER A 338 -15.25 -11.67 -13.39
N ALA A 339 -16.52 -11.37 -13.17
CA ALA A 339 -17.33 -12.07 -12.18
C ALA A 339 -17.83 -13.41 -12.77
N PRO A 340 -17.91 -14.50 -11.96
CA PRO A 340 -18.57 -15.73 -12.40
C PRO A 340 -20.00 -15.44 -12.87
N SER A 341 -20.39 -15.96 -14.02
CA SER A 341 -21.64 -15.71 -14.74
C SER A 341 -22.92 -16.27 -14.07
N LEU A 342 -22.85 -16.72 -12.81
CA LEU A 342 -23.87 -17.58 -12.21
C LEU A 342 -25.12 -16.86 -11.68
N ASP A 343 -25.18 -15.52 -11.62
CA ASP A 343 -26.39 -14.80 -11.20
C ASP A 343 -26.55 -13.46 -11.95
N HIS A 344 -27.23 -13.49 -13.11
CA HIS A 344 -27.44 -12.33 -13.98
C HIS A 344 -28.05 -11.10 -13.27
N LYS A 345 -28.84 -11.29 -12.19
CA LYS A 345 -29.52 -10.18 -11.50
C LYS A 345 -28.68 -9.45 -10.44
N PHE A 346 -27.55 -10.00 -9.98
CA PHE A 346 -26.69 -9.38 -8.96
C PHE A 346 -25.36 -8.85 -9.52
N HIS A 347 -25.01 -9.18 -10.77
CA HIS A 347 -23.69 -8.93 -11.35
C HIS A 347 -23.65 -7.92 -12.52
N GLU A 348 -24.79 -7.33 -12.94
CA GLU A 348 -24.86 -6.30 -14.00
C GLU A 348 -23.97 -5.05 -13.71
N GLY A 349 -23.65 -4.79 -12.44
CA GLY A 349 -22.76 -3.71 -12.01
C GLY A 349 -21.27 -4.07 -11.97
N ARG A 350 -20.93 -5.35 -12.13
CA ARG A 350 -19.62 -5.92 -11.77
C ARG A 350 -18.82 -6.47 -12.94
N GLN A 351 -19.37 -6.41 -14.14
CA GLN A 351 -18.70 -6.86 -15.37
C GLN A 351 -18.12 -5.68 -16.14
N LEU A 352 -17.08 -5.96 -16.93
CA LEU A 352 -16.57 -5.05 -17.94
C LEU A 352 -17.61 -4.89 -19.06
N PRO A 353 -17.59 -3.78 -19.80
CA PRO A 353 -18.47 -3.57 -20.96
C PRO A 353 -18.37 -4.73 -21.98
N PRO A 354 -19.47 -5.13 -22.64
CA PRO A 354 -19.46 -6.24 -23.59
C PRO A 354 -18.49 -6.05 -24.77
N ASP A 355 -18.26 -4.79 -25.16
CA ASP A 355 -17.36 -4.38 -26.25
C ASP A 355 -15.89 -4.29 -25.82
N PHE A 356 -15.57 -4.55 -24.54
CA PHE A 356 -14.21 -4.41 -24.00
C PHE A 356 -13.18 -5.25 -24.76
N ALA A 357 -13.51 -6.50 -25.08
CA ALA A 357 -12.61 -7.36 -25.84
C ALA A 357 -12.31 -6.79 -27.24
N ASP A 358 -13.31 -6.18 -27.88
CA ASP A 358 -13.15 -5.59 -29.20
C ASP A 358 -12.35 -4.29 -29.14
N HIS A 359 -12.51 -3.50 -28.07
CA HIS A 359 -11.68 -2.32 -27.82
C HIS A 359 -10.20 -2.70 -27.67
N VAL A 360 -9.90 -3.70 -26.84
CA VAL A 360 -8.53 -4.22 -26.65
C VAL A 360 -7.93 -4.73 -27.96
N ARG A 361 -8.72 -5.46 -28.77
CA ARG A 361 -8.29 -5.93 -30.10
C ARG A 361 -8.00 -4.79 -31.07
N ARG A 362 -8.84 -3.76 -31.12
CA ARG A 362 -8.64 -2.59 -32.00
C ARG A 362 -7.39 -1.80 -31.64
N MET A 363 -6.98 -1.81 -30.37
CA MET A 363 -5.72 -1.20 -29.91
C MET A 363 -4.48 -2.04 -30.29
N GLY A 364 -4.64 -3.23 -30.88
CA GLY A 364 -3.52 -4.11 -31.26
C GLY A 364 -2.83 -4.78 -30.06
N ILE A 365 -3.50 -4.86 -28.91
CA ILE A 365 -2.92 -5.44 -27.69
C ILE A 365 -2.84 -6.97 -27.84
N PRO A 366 -1.66 -7.58 -27.66
CA PRO A 366 -1.45 -8.99 -28.03
C PRO A 366 -2.26 -9.98 -27.19
N GLN A 367 -2.36 -9.76 -25.87
CA GLN A 367 -2.91 -10.75 -24.95
C GLN A 367 -3.97 -10.13 -24.04
N LEU A 368 -5.18 -10.68 -24.09
CA LEU A 368 -6.28 -10.39 -23.17
C LEU A 368 -6.60 -11.65 -22.37
N LEU A 369 -6.42 -11.58 -21.05
CA LEU A 369 -6.55 -12.70 -20.12
C LEU A 369 -7.62 -12.39 -19.09
N TYR A 370 -8.70 -13.18 -19.09
CA TYR A 370 -9.77 -13.03 -18.10
C TYR A 370 -9.43 -13.76 -16.81
N LEU A 371 -9.45 -13.01 -15.70
CA LEU A 371 -9.20 -13.53 -14.37
C LEU A 371 -10.50 -13.69 -13.60
N GLN A 372 -10.61 -14.78 -12.86
CA GLN A 372 -11.70 -14.99 -11.92
C GLN A 372 -11.44 -14.24 -10.62
N THR A 373 -12.50 -13.74 -10.01
CA THR A 373 -12.42 -13.20 -8.65
C THR A 373 -12.19 -14.34 -7.68
N ALA A 374 -11.27 -14.17 -6.73
CA ALA A 374 -11.04 -15.16 -5.68
C ALA A 374 -12.36 -15.50 -4.99
N ASN A 375 -12.82 -16.75 -5.11
CA ASN A 375 -14.13 -17.17 -4.66
C ASN A 375 -14.30 -16.79 -3.19
N LEU A 376 -15.24 -15.88 -2.93
CA LEU A 376 -15.74 -15.55 -1.60
C LEU A 376 -16.66 -16.66 -1.05
N ALA A 377 -16.96 -17.67 -1.88
CA ALA A 377 -17.77 -18.81 -1.50
C ALA A 377 -16.89 -19.85 -0.80
N ASN A 378 -17.26 -20.14 0.45
CA ASN A 378 -16.72 -21.22 1.25
C ASN A 378 -16.59 -22.54 0.47
N HIS A 379 -15.63 -23.36 0.90
CA HIS A 379 -15.56 -24.79 0.61
C HIS A 379 -16.94 -25.46 0.47
N ASP A 380 -17.10 -26.23 -0.61
CA ASP A 380 -18.04 -27.34 -0.78
C ASP A 380 -19.47 -27.18 -0.20
N THR A 381 -20.29 -26.31 -0.81
CA THR A 381 -21.76 -26.52 -0.80
C THR A 381 -22.25 -27.28 -2.03
N SER A 382 -21.35 -27.70 -2.93
CA SER A 382 -21.68 -28.51 -4.11
C SER A 382 -22.28 -29.89 -3.76
N GLN A 383 -22.06 -30.40 -2.53
CA GLN A 383 -22.69 -31.64 -2.05
C GLN A 383 -24.09 -31.44 -1.43
N LEU A 384 -24.54 -30.19 -1.25
CA LEU A 384 -25.88 -29.87 -0.72
C LEU A 384 -26.88 -29.47 -1.81
N ALA A 385 -26.51 -29.60 -3.09
CA ALA A 385 -27.31 -29.24 -4.26
C ALA A 385 -28.56 -30.13 -4.50
N GLY A 386 -29.02 -30.87 -3.50
CA GLY A 386 -30.20 -31.75 -3.57
C GLY A 386 -31.42 -31.28 -2.77
N ARG A 387 -31.32 -30.27 -1.90
CA ARG A 387 -32.45 -29.81 -1.08
C ARG A 387 -32.46 -28.30 -0.97
N ALA A 388 -33.56 -27.68 -1.39
CA ALA A 388 -33.93 -26.27 -1.28
C ALA A 388 -32.86 -25.40 -0.61
N ALA A 389 -32.02 -24.74 -1.42
CA ALA A 389 -30.93 -23.89 -0.96
C ALA A 389 -31.47 -22.68 -0.18
N HIS A 390 -31.74 -22.88 1.11
CA HIS A 390 -31.69 -21.78 2.08
C HIS A 390 -30.26 -21.27 2.05
N ARG A 391 -30.08 -20.13 1.37
CA ARG A 391 -28.82 -19.37 1.30
C ARG A 391 -28.41 -19.05 2.74
N VAL A 392 -27.54 -19.87 3.32
CA VAL A 392 -26.85 -19.52 4.56
C VAL A 392 -25.98 -18.30 4.21
N PRO A 393 -26.18 -17.14 4.85
CA PRO A 393 -25.32 -15.98 4.63
C PRO A 393 -23.88 -16.38 4.90
N ALA A 394 -22.95 -15.98 4.04
CA ALA A 394 -21.53 -16.18 4.29
C ALA A 394 -21.17 -15.57 5.67
N PRO A 395 -20.38 -16.25 6.50
CA PRO A 395 -19.98 -15.72 7.80
C PRO A 395 -19.24 -14.39 7.60
N THR A 396 -19.55 -13.41 8.45
CA THR A 396 -18.84 -12.14 8.44
C THR A 396 -17.39 -12.39 8.89
N THR A 397 -16.45 -12.00 8.05
CA THR A 397 -15.01 -12.17 8.31
C THR A 397 -14.45 -10.95 9.01
N TRP A 398 -13.22 -11.07 9.55
CA TRP A 398 -12.56 -9.93 10.18
C TRP A 398 -12.34 -8.75 9.24
N MET A 399 -12.05 -9.00 7.96
CA MET A 399 -11.81 -7.95 6.97
C MET A 399 -13.08 -7.18 6.59
N ASP A 400 -14.27 -7.79 6.73
CA ASP A 400 -15.55 -7.13 6.42
C ASP A 400 -15.88 -5.97 7.38
N ARG A 401 -15.15 -5.86 8.50
CA ARG A 401 -15.27 -4.76 9.45
C ARG A 401 -14.73 -3.42 8.91
N TYR A 402 -13.88 -3.48 7.88
CA TYR A 402 -13.15 -2.33 7.37
C TYR A 402 -13.71 -1.89 6.03
N GLN A 403 -14.08 -0.62 5.95
CA GLN A 403 -14.57 0.00 4.72
C GLN A 403 -13.43 0.68 3.97
N ALA A 404 -13.68 1.05 2.71
CA ALA A 404 -12.70 1.79 1.90
C ALA A 404 -12.22 3.09 2.59
N SER A 405 -13.09 3.81 3.29
CA SER A 405 -12.69 4.99 4.07
C SER A 405 -11.71 4.66 5.20
N ASP A 406 -11.90 3.51 5.85
CA ASP A 406 -11.09 3.10 6.99
C ASP A 406 -9.68 2.73 6.49
N LEU A 407 -9.60 1.94 5.42
CA LEU A 407 -8.33 1.56 4.79
C LEU A 407 -7.55 2.79 4.29
N ARG A 408 -8.25 3.79 3.74
CA ARG A 408 -7.63 5.06 3.33
C ARG A 408 -6.98 5.79 4.51
N GLN A 409 -7.70 5.89 5.63
CA GLN A 409 -7.17 6.51 6.85
C GLN A 409 -5.99 5.72 7.42
N LEU A 410 -6.07 4.39 7.38
CA LEU A 410 -5.00 3.51 7.83
C LEU A 410 -3.72 3.70 7.00
N MET A 411 -3.84 3.82 5.67
CA MET A 411 -2.71 4.10 4.78
C MET A 411 -2.07 5.47 5.09
N THR A 412 -2.89 6.54 5.15
CA THR A 412 -2.40 7.89 5.49
C THR A 412 -1.73 7.90 6.87
N MET A 413 -2.31 7.23 7.85
CA MET A 413 -1.75 7.11 9.19
C MET A 413 -0.41 6.39 9.19
N SER A 414 -0.34 5.23 8.52
CA SER A 414 0.90 4.48 8.40
C SER A 414 2.01 5.35 7.79
N TRP A 415 1.73 6.05 6.69
CA TRP A 415 2.69 6.92 6.01
C TRP A 415 3.19 8.07 6.89
N ILE A 416 2.30 8.71 7.67
CA ILE A 416 2.66 9.81 8.58
C ILE A 416 3.55 9.33 9.74
N TYR A 417 3.26 8.13 10.27
CA TYR A 417 3.93 7.61 11.46
C TYR A 417 5.14 6.73 11.16
N MET A 418 5.34 6.35 9.89
CA MET A 418 6.52 5.63 9.43
C MET A 418 7.75 6.54 9.41
N ASP A 419 8.87 5.99 9.88
CA ASP A 419 10.20 6.56 9.68
C ASP A 419 10.91 5.78 8.55
N PRO A 420 11.05 6.35 7.35
CA PRO A 420 11.66 5.65 6.22
C PRO A 420 13.14 5.33 6.46
N THR A 421 13.83 6.05 7.36
CA THR A 421 15.23 5.80 7.69
C THR A 421 15.42 4.66 8.69
N ALA A 422 14.35 4.25 9.37
CA ALA A 422 14.38 3.18 10.35
C ALA A 422 14.07 1.80 9.76
N PHE A 423 13.41 1.75 8.60
CA PHE A 423 13.08 0.49 7.95
C PHE A 423 14.37 -0.28 7.60
N GLY A 424 14.38 -1.60 7.82
CA GLY A 424 15.59 -2.40 7.63
C GLY A 424 16.55 -2.39 8.83
N VAL A 425 16.46 -1.41 9.74
CA VAL A 425 17.33 -1.33 10.92
C VAL A 425 16.77 -2.22 12.04
N PRO A 426 17.51 -3.26 12.50
CA PRO A 426 17.04 -4.12 13.57
C PRO A 426 16.78 -3.35 14.87
N ALA A 427 15.76 -3.79 15.62
CA ALA A 427 15.39 -3.25 16.93
C ALA A 427 15.05 -1.74 17.00
N THR A 428 14.95 -1.06 15.85
CA THR A 428 14.49 0.33 15.76
C THR A 428 13.03 0.35 15.31
N ALA A 429 12.15 1.05 16.04
CA ALA A 429 10.75 1.12 15.66
C ALA A 429 10.57 1.83 14.30
N TRP A 430 10.03 1.11 13.32
CA TRP A 430 9.72 1.60 11.97
C TRP A 430 8.51 2.54 11.96
N TRP A 431 7.51 2.27 12.81
CA TRP A 431 6.40 3.17 13.08
C TRP A 431 6.51 3.77 14.48
N ARG A 432 6.36 5.09 14.57
CA ARG A 432 6.47 5.83 15.83
C ARG A 432 5.18 6.59 16.18
N PRO A 433 4.06 5.89 16.48
CA PRO A 433 2.82 6.53 16.90
C PRO A 433 2.89 7.12 18.31
N CYS A 434 3.90 6.78 19.12
CA CYS A 434 4.05 7.30 20.49
C CYS A 434 4.22 8.83 20.55
N SER A 435 4.78 9.44 19.49
CA SER A 435 4.87 10.89 19.32
C SER A 435 3.69 11.37 18.47
N THR A 436 2.62 11.76 19.15
CA THR A 436 1.37 12.23 18.50
C THR A 436 1.63 13.43 17.60
N LEU A 437 0.76 13.66 16.62
CA LEU A 437 0.88 14.81 15.72
C LEU A 437 0.94 16.16 16.46
N VAL A 438 0.30 16.25 17.63
CA VAL A 438 0.29 17.46 18.46
C VAL A 438 1.66 17.74 19.09
N GLU A 439 2.38 16.69 19.49
CA GLU A 439 3.70 16.82 20.13
C GLU A 439 4.85 17.01 19.14
N ARG A 440 4.66 16.60 17.88
CA ARG A 440 5.70 16.71 16.86
C ARG A 440 6.10 18.17 16.67
N VAL A 441 7.41 18.43 16.72
CA VAL A 441 7.97 19.74 16.38
C VAL A 441 7.76 19.95 14.87
N PRO A 442 7.08 21.01 14.45
CA PRO A 442 6.83 21.26 13.04
C PRO A 442 8.07 21.88 12.38
N TRP A 443 8.16 21.69 11.07
CA TRP A 443 9.01 22.50 10.22
C TRP A 443 8.42 23.91 10.09
N LYS A 444 9.29 24.91 10.06
CA LYS A 444 8.93 26.29 9.75
C LYS A 444 9.26 26.55 8.30
N ILE A 445 8.28 26.96 7.51
CA ILE A 445 8.44 27.33 6.12
C ILE A 445 8.08 28.81 5.99
N ASP A 446 9.03 29.62 5.53
CA ASP A 446 8.73 30.97 5.07
C ASP A 446 8.06 30.85 3.70
N TRP A 447 6.79 31.25 3.60
CA TRP A 447 6.05 31.10 2.35
C TRP A 447 6.51 32.05 1.24
N THR A 448 7.39 33.01 1.54
CA THR A 448 8.01 33.85 0.51
C THR A 448 8.98 33.08 -0.38
N HIS A 449 9.46 31.92 0.09
CA HIS A 449 10.31 31.01 -0.70
C HIS A 449 9.50 30.05 -1.59
N LEU A 450 8.16 30.01 -1.42
CA LEU A 450 7.30 29.20 -2.26
C LEU A 450 6.96 29.95 -3.53
N GLN A 451 7.00 29.26 -4.66
CA GLN A 451 6.52 29.77 -5.95
C GLN A 451 5.00 29.97 -5.94
N GLY A 452 4.28 29.24 -5.10
CA GLY A 452 2.86 29.49 -4.84
C GLY A 452 2.16 28.41 -4.03
N ILE A 453 0.88 28.66 -3.81
CA ILE A 453 -0.06 27.73 -3.20
C ILE A 453 -1.23 27.49 -4.16
N TRP A 454 -1.49 26.22 -4.45
CA TRP A 454 -2.61 25.78 -5.27
C TRP A 454 -3.73 25.23 -4.40
N ILE A 455 -4.97 25.61 -4.67
CA ILE A 455 -6.17 24.93 -4.16
C ILE A 455 -6.87 24.29 -5.35
N LEU A 456 -6.93 22.96 -5.35
CA LEU A 456 -7.60 22.18 -6.37
C LEU A 456 -9.09 22.09 -6.07
N PHE A 457 -9.90 22.01 -7.13
CA PHE A 457 -11.35 21.76 -7.15
C PHE A 457 -12.28 22.78 -6.46
N ASP A 458 -11.75 23.65 -5.62
CA ASP A 458 -12.49 24.72 -4.94
C ASP A 458 -11.96 26.08 -5.36
N ASP A 459 -12.81 27.11 -5.33
CA ASP A 459 -12.40 28.51 -5.47
C ASP A 459 -12.55 29.22 -4.13
N VAL A 460 -11.41 29.43 -3.46
CA VAL A 460 -11.35 30.13 -2.17
C VAL A 460 -11.00 31.60 -2.41
N PRO A 461 -11.77 32.57 -1.87
CA PRO A 461 -11.38 33.97 -1.92
C PRO A 461 -10.02 34.18 -1.27
N LEU A 462 -9.17 35.06 -1.83
CA LEU A 462 -7.81 35.29 -1.33
C LEU A 462 -7.79 35.70 0.17
N SER A 463 -8.82 36.39 0.65
CA SER A 463 -8.99 36.75 2.06
C SER A 463 -9.18 35.55 2.99
N GLN A 464 -9.64 34.41 2.46
CA GLN A 464 -9.93 33.18 3.19
C GLN A 464 -8.86 32.09 3.00
N LEU A 465 -7.87 32.31 2.12
CA LEU A 465 -6.83 31.33 1.78
C LEU A 465 -6.16 30.71 3.01
N LEU A 466 -5.68 31.54 3.95
CA LEU A 466 -4.99 31.04 5.14
C LEU A 466 -5.93 30.23 6.06
N TYR A 467 -7.23 30.56 6.10
CA TYR A 467 -8.20 29.78 6.86
C TYR A 467 -8.46 28.41 6.22
N ALA A 468 -8.52 28.34 4.88
CA ALA A 468 -8.69 27.09 4.15
C ALA A 468 -7.46 26.16 4.25
N LEU A 469 -6.27 26.72 4.44
CA LEU A 469 -5.03 25.96 4.61
C LEU A 469 -4.82 25.47 6.05
N ASN A 470 -5.27 26.23 7.04
CA ASN A 470 -4.98 25.90 8.44
C ASN A 470 -5.67 24.59 8.86
N GLY A 471 -4.89 23.60 9.30
CA GLY A 471 -5.37 22.26 9.65
C GLY A 471 -5.55 21.32 8.46
N SER A 472 -5.22 21.75 7.24
CA SER A 472 -5.37 20.95 6.02
C SER A 472 -4.20 20.01 5.76
N LEU A 473 -4.49 18.87 5.14
CA LEU A 473 -3.50 18.00 4.52
C LEU A 473 -3.18 18.55 3.12
N VAL A 474 -1.90 18.74 2.84
CA VAL A 474 -1.41 19.31 1.58
C VAL A 474 -0.32 18.42 0.98
N ALA A 475 -0.20 18.44 -0.34
CA ALA A 475 0.94 17.90 -1.05
C ALA A 475 2.07 18.92 -1.12
N LEU A 476 3.28 18.40 -1.01
CA LEU A 476 4.53 19.13 -1.05
C LEU A 476 5.19 18.83 -2.39
N ILE A 477 5.19 19.83 -3.28
CA ILE A 477 5.58 19.66 -4.67
C ILE A 477 6.95 20.32 -4.91
N GLY A 478 7.85 19.60 -5.57
CA GLY A 478 9.17 20.05 -5.98
C GLY A 478 9.34 20.12 -7.50
N GLN A 479 10.49 20.59 -7.96
CA GLN A 479 10.88 20.53 -9.38
C GLN A 479 11.64 19.23 -9.67
N VAL A 480 11.46 18.72 -10.88
CA VAL A 480 12.09 17.49 -11.38
C VAL A 480 13.57 17.70 -11.68
N THR A 481 13.90 18.76 -12.43
CA THR A 481 15.27 19.14 -12.73
C THR A 481 15.76 20.14 -11.68
N SER A 482 16.83 19.79 -10.99
CA SER A 482 17.60 20.74 -10.20
C SER A 482 18.54 21.51 -11.14
N ASP A 483 17.99 22.25 -12.09
CA ASP A 483 18.75 23.36 -12.66
C ASP A 483 18.86 24.40 -11.55
N ALA A 484 19.87 24.20 -10.71
CA ALA A 484 20.49 25.26 -9.97
C ALA A 484 20.82 26.34 -11.02
N THR A 485 20.23 27.53 -10.84
CA THR A 485 20.30 28.70 -11.72
C THR A 485 19.32 28.77 -12.89
N SER A 486 18.02 28.88 -12.61
CA SER A 486 17.35 30.08 -13.13
C SER A 486 17.59 31.21 -12.13
N ASN A 487 18.59 32.04 -12.42
CA ASN A 487 18.65 33.41 -11.92
C ASN A 487 17.51 34.20 -12.57
N ASP A 488 16.25 33.83 -12.30
CA ASP A 488 15.15 34.76 -12.50
C ASP A 488 15.16 35.68 -11.28
N ASP A 489 15.99 36.71 -11.45
CA ASP A 489 16.14 37.86 -10.58
C ASP A 489 14.89 38.75 -10.65
N ASP A 490 13.69 38.17 -10.59
CA ASP A 490 12.46 38.93 -10.35
C ASP A 490 12.26 39.09 -8.84
N ARG A 491 13.16 39.91 -8.26
CA ARG A 491 13.15 40.37 -6.87
C ARG A 491 11.96 41.31 -6.58
N THR A 492 10.76 40.97 -7.01
CA THR A 492 9.50 41.63 -6.61
C THR A 492 8.81 40.95 -5.41
N ALA A 493 9.40 39.88 -4.84
CA ALA A 493 8.79 39.09 -3.75
C ALA A 493 8.85 39.71 -2.33
N LEU A 494 9.58 40.81 -2.11
CA LEU A 494 9.85 41.33 -0.75
C LEU A 494 8.66 41.98 -0.04
N THR A 495 7.50 42.18 -0.69
CA THR A 495 6.39 43.00 -0.13
C THR A 495 5.04 42.30 0.02
N LYS A 496 4.86 41.04 -0.42
CA LYS A 496 3.52 40.41 -0.37
C LYS A 496 3.16 39.93 1.03
N LYS A 497 2.05 40.46 1.58
CA LYS A 497 1.45 40.03 2.87
C LYS A 497 0.83 38.62 2.82
N LEU A 498 0.56 38.09 1.63
CA LEU A 498 -0.05 36.78 1.39
C LEU A 498 0.77 36.00 0.36
N PRO A 499 0.80 34.66 0.42
CA PRO A 499 1.48 33.84 -0.57
C PRO A 499 0.83 33.97 -1.95
N ALA A 500 1.61 33.71 -3.01
CA ALA A 500 1.06 33.59 -4.35
C ALA A 500 0.02 32.46 -4.38
N TYR A 501 -1.14 32.72 -4.99
CA TYR A 501 -2.32 31.86 -4.89
C TYR A 501 -2.87 31.52 -6.27
N HIS A 502 -3.09 30.23 -6.47
CA HIS A 502 -3.57 29.61 -7.69
C HIS A 502 -4.85 28.83 -7.36
N SER A 503 -6.00 29.31 -7.85
CA SER A 503 -7.29 28.65 -7.66
C SER A 503 -7.65 27.80 -8.87
N SER A 504 -8.51 26.81 -8.66
CA SER A 504 -8.98 25.90 -9.71
C SER A 504 -9.60 26.61 -10.92
N MET A 505 -10.20 27.80 -10.73
CA MET A 505 -10.77 28.59 -11.83
C MET A 505 -9.75 29.45 -12.58
N LYS A 506 -8.61 29.77 -11.97
CA LYS A 506 -7.65 30.77 -12.49
C LYS A 506 -6.38 30.15 -13.06
N SER A 507 -6.10 28.91 -12.72
CA SER A 507 -4.82 28.28 -13.00
C SER A 507 -4.98 26.78 -13.07
N VAL A 508 -4.26 26.18 -14.01
CA VAL A 508 -4.10 24.73 -14.09
C VAL A 508 -3.27 24.21 -12.90
N PRO A 509 -3.44 22.93 -12.53
CA PRO A 509 -2.57 22.26 -11.57
C PRO A 509 -1.08 22.34 -12.00
N PRO A 510 -0.13 22.16 -11.06
CA PRO A 510 1.29 22.10 -11.41
C PRO A 510 1.57 21.03 -12.47
N ASP A 511 2.33 21.41 -13.50
CA ASP A 511 2.65 20.56 -14.65
C ASP A 511 3.42 19.29 -14.21
N PRO A 512 2.87 18.08 -14.43
CA PRO A 512 3.52 16.82 -14.10
C PRO A 512 4.88 16.61 -14.80
N TYR A 513 5.13 17.26 -15.94
CA TYR A 513 6.40 17.13 -16.67
C TYR A 513 7.54 17.92 -16.01
N GLN A 514 7.23 18.98 -15.27
CA GLN A 514 8.21 19.85 -14.64
C GLN A 514 8.29 19.67 -13.12
N THR A 515 7.26 19.07 -12.52
CA THR A 515 7.11 18.97 -11.07
C THR A 515 6.95 17.53 -10.61
N GLU A 516 7.14 17.30 -9.31
CA GLU A 516 6.85 16.02 -8.69
C GLU A 516 6.30 16.20 -7.27
N CYS A 517 5.45 15.25 -6.86
CA CYS A 517 4.98 15.13 -5.49
C CYS A 517 6.04 14.45 -4.63
N LEU A 518 6.61 15.21 -3.69
CA LEU A 518 7.60 14.69 -2.77
C LEU A 518 6.95 13.93 -1.61
N GLY A 519 5.72 14.31 -1.25
CA GLY A 519 4.92 13.66 -0.22
C GLY A 519 3.84 14.60 0.32
N LEU A 520 3.23 14.21 1.44
CA LEU A 520 2.18 15.00 2.08
C LEU A 520 2.67 15.70 3.36
N GLY A 521 1.93 16.69 3.82
CA GLY A 521 2.15 17.32 5.11
C GLY A 521 0.90 17.97 5.66
N LEU A 522 0.83 18.08 6.98
CA LEU A 522 -0.25 18.76 7.71
C LEU A 522 0.20 20.19 8.02
N ILE A 523 -0.52 21.19 7.51
CA ILE A 523 -0.34 22.58 7.95
C ILE A 523 -0.99 22.71 9.32
N ARG A 524 -0.18 22.67 10.37
CA ARG A 524 -0.66 22.67 11.75
C ARG A 524 -1.09 24.05 12.23
N SER A 525 -0.31 25.06 11.87
CA SER A 525 -0.58 26.46 12.21
C SER A 525 0.05 27.40 11.20
N ILE A 526 -0.47 28.63 11.15
CA ILE A 526 -0.02 29.68 10.23
C ILE A 526 0.20 30.95 11.06
N ASP A 527 1.38 31.56 10.94
CA ASP A 527 1.70 32.87 11.52
C ASP A 527 1.77 33.90 10.39
N ARG A 528 0.74 34.74 10.31
CA ARG A 528 0.59 35.74 9.25
C ARG A 528 1.60 36.87 9.36
N GLU A 529 1.89 37.32 10.56
CA GLU A 529 2.80 38.45 10.77
C GLU A 529 4.24 38.05 10.42
N LYS A 530 4.63 36.80 10.77
CA LYS A 530 5.96 36.27 10.45
C LYS A 530 6.05 35.61 9.07
N ARG A 531 4.94 35.50 8.33
CA ARG A 531 4.86 34.82 7.03
C ARG A 531 5.28 33.34 7.06
N GLN A 532 4.92 32.64 8.14
CA GLN A 532 5.38 31.28 8.41
C GLN A 532 4.24 30.26 8.38
N LEU A 533 4.46 29.15 7.67
CA LEU A 533 3.69 27.91 7.80
C LEU A 533 4.41 26.97 8.75
N TYR A 534 3.66 26.36 9.66
CA TYR A 534 4.15 25.31 10.55
C TYR A 534 3.65 23.96 10.05
N LEU A 535 4.56 23.19 9.45
CA LEU A 535 4.26 21.96 8.73
C LEU A 535 4.69 20.73 9.53
N VAL A 536 3.82 19.71 9.62
CA VAL A 536 4.18 18.38 10.14
C VAL A 536 4.18 17.38 8.98
N THR A 537 5.31 16.72 8.74
CA THR A 537 5.47 15.71 7.68
C THR A 537 6.49 14.66 8.08
N SER A 538 6.44 13.48 7.48
CA SER A 538 7.46 12.43 7.58
C SER A 538 8.59 12.61 6.56
N LEU A 539 8.53 13.62 5.68
CA LEU A 539 9.61 13.88 4.72
C LEU A 539 10.91 14.30 5.43
N PRO A 540 12.06 13.74 5.02
CA PRO A 540 13.35 14.15 5.53
C PRO A 540 13.77 15.52 4.97
N LEU A 541 14.74 16.16 5.62
CA LEU A 541 15.13 17.55 5.33
C LEU A 541 15.63 17.76 3.89
N ASP A 542 16.36 16.80 3.34
CA ASP A 542 16.85 16.81 1.96
C ASP A 542 15.71 16.90 0.94
N ARG A 543 14.62 16.14 1.14
CA ARG A 543 13.42 16.24 0.30
C ARG A 543 12.65 17.52 0.56
N LEU A 544 12.50 17.92 1.83
CA LEU A 544 11.81 19.16 2.20
C LEU A 544 12.44 20.42 1.57
N ARG A 545 13.78 20.46 1.44
CA ARG A 545 14.49 21.57 0.78
C ARG A 545 14.13 21.75 -0.69
N ARG A 546 13.63 20.71 -1.35
CA ARG A 546 13.23 20.73 -2.76
C ARG A 546 11.79 21.20 -2.97
N VAL A 547 11.04 21.39 -1.89
CA VAL A 547 9.64 21.85 -1.94
C VAL A 547 9.59 23.31 -2.36
N THR A 548 8.93 23.57 -3.48
CA THR A 548 8.75 24.93 -4.03
C THR A 548 7.28 25.33 -4.08
N ARG A 549 6.35 24.38 -3.97
CA ARG A 549 4.91 24.62 -4.10
C ARG A 549 4.15 23.80 -3.06
N ILE A 550 3.03 24.35 -2.60
CA ILE A 550 2.07 23.64 -1.72
C ILE A 550 0.76 23.48 -2.49
N VAL A 551 0.21 22.27 -2.51
CA VAL A 551 -1.03 21.98 -3.22
C VAL A 551 -2.04 21.36 -2.26
N LYS A 552 -3.19 22.00 -2.08
CA LYS A 552 -4.31 21.48 -1.29
C LYS A 552 -5.35 20.87 -2.22
N GLY A 553 -5.73 19.62 -1.94
CA GLY A 553 -6.85 18.93 -2.59
C GLY A 553 -8.08 18.82 -1.67
N ASP A 554 -8.89 17.79 -1.92
CA ASP A 554 -10.08 17.43 -1.12
C ASP A 554 -9.81 16.32 -0.08
N LEU A 555 -8.53 15.99 0.14
CA LEU A 555 -8.12 15.01 1.14
C LEU A 555 -8.25 15.57 2.55
N GLU A 556 -8.84 14.77 3.44
CA GLU A 556 -9.03 15.12 4.84
C GLU A 556 -8.28 14.15 5.76
N LEU A 557 -7.75 14.69 6.86
CA LEU A 557 -7.18 13.89 7.94
C LEU A 557 -8.27 13.53 8.94
N ALA A 558 -8.33 12.27 9.37
CA ALA A 558 -9.31 11.84 10.35
C ALA A 558 -9.12 12.56 11.68
N LEU A 559 -10.21 13.08 12.25
CA LEU A 559 -10.17 13.87 13.49
C LEU A 559 -9.39 13.20 14.63
N PRO A 560 -9.52 11.88 14.92
CA PRO A 560 -8.76 11.26 16.01
C PRO A 560 -7.24 11.33 15.81
N MET A 561 -6.76 11.39 14.56
CA MET A 561 -5.34 11.53 14.25
C MET A 561 -4.80 12.92 14.56
N MET A 562 -5.66 13.95 14.50
CA MET A 562 -5.31 15.33 14.87
C MET A 562 -5.29 15.54 16.39
N LEU A 563 -5.71 14.55 17.17
CA LEU A 563 -5.81 14.62 18.62
C LEU A 563 -4.73 13.79 19.30
N ASP A 564 -4.44 14.14 20.57
CA ASP A 564 -3.59 13.29 21.41
C ASP A 564 -4.41 12.11 21.92
N HIS A 565 -4.20 10.94 21.32
CA HIS A 565 -4.90 9.71 21.66
C HIS A 565 -4.60 9.21 23.08
N ARG A 566 -3.52 9.65 23.73
CA ARG A 566 -3.17 9.26 25.11
C ARG A 566 -3.94 10.09 26.14
N SER A 567 -4.39 11.27 25.74
CA SER A 567 -5.03 12.27 26.60
C SER A 567 -6.57 12.29 26.49
N LEU A 568 -7.18 11.30 25.81
CA LEU A 568 -8.60 11.31 25.45
C LEU A 568 -9.59 11.33 26.63
N ASN A 569 -9.14 10.94 27.83
CA ASN A 569 -9.92 10.96 29.06
C ASN A 569 -9.75 12.24 29.90
N LEU A 570 -9.01 13.24 29.39
CA LEU A 570 -8.74 14.49 30.10
C LEU A 570 -9.77 15.58 29.75
N LYS A 571 -9.84 16.65 30.57
CA LYS A 571 -10.71 17.83 30.35
C LYS A 571 -10.37 18.64 29.07
N GLY A 572 -9.39 18.19 28.28
CA GLY A 572 -8.89 18.87 27.09
C GLY A 572 -7.82 18.07 26.33
N VAL A 573 -7.15 18.71 25.37
CA VAL A 573 -5.99 18.17 24.61
C VAL A 573 -4.84 19.16 24.70
N ALA A 574 -3.62 18.68 24.95
CA ALA A 574 -2.41 19.51 25.03
C ALA A 574 -2.58 20.76 25.92
N GLY A 575 -3.20 20.61 27.09
CA GLY A 575 -3.46 21.69 28.04
C GLY A 575 -4.62 22.63 27.67
N VAL A 576 -5.28 22.43 26.53
CA VAL A 576 -6.41 23.25 26.06
C VAL A 576 -7.73 22.54 26.33
N SER A 577 -8.64 23.19 27.07
CA SER A 577 -10.01 22.68 27.33
C SER A 577 -10.74 22.37 26.03
N TRP A 578 -11.53 21.28 26.00
CA TRP A 578 -12.27 20.84 24.81
C TRP A 578 -13.14 21.92 24.16
N ARG A 579 -13.70 22.85 24.94
CA ARG A 579 -14.50 23.98 24.41
C ARG A 579 -13.69 24.93 23.53
N ASN A 580 -12.39 25.00 23.78
CA ASN A 580 -11.46 25.92 23.12
C ASN A 580 -10.59 25.21 22.07
N VAL A 581 -10.75 23.89 21.87
CA VAL A 581 -10.01 23.17 20.83
C VAL A 581 -10.54 23.62 19.46
N PRO A 582 -9.68 24.17 18.58
CA PRO A 582 -10.10 24.61 17.25
C PRO A 582 -10.73 23.47 16.45
N TYR A 583 -11.67 23.82 15.57
CA TYR A 583 -12.35 22.88 14.68
C TYR A 583 -13.17 21.78 15.36
N ILE A 584 -13.26 21.72 16.69
CA ILE A 584 -14.04 20.70 17.41
C ILE A 584 -15.23 21.33 18.11
N SER A 585 -16.41 20.74 17.92
CA SER A 585 -17.58 20.98 18.78
C SER A 585 -17.98 19.72 19.53
N LEU A 586 -18.26 19.88 20.82
CA LEU A 586 -18.90 18.87 21.67
C LEU A 586 -20.43 18.99 21.68
N GLU A 587 -20.97 20.11 21.19
CA GLU A 587 -22.41 20.38 21.13
C GLU A 587 -23.00 19.80 19.83
N SER A 588 -24.18 19.17 19.93
CA SER A 588 -24.96 18.73 18.77
C SER A 588 -25.55 19.94 18.06
N ILE A 589 -24.84 20.45 17.06
CA ILE A 589 -25.35 21.54 16.22
C ILE A 589 -26.02 20.90 14.99
N ASP A 590 -27.34 20.96 14.92
CA ASP A 590 -28.10 20.74 13.70
C ASP A 590 -27.98 22.01 12.83
N GLY A 591 -27.09 22.00 11.85
CA GLY A 591 -26.92 23.14 10.95
C GLY A 591 -25.87 22.92 9.85
N ILE A 592 -26.23 23.27 8.61
CA ILE A 592 -25.45 23.07 7.38
C ILE A 592 -24.45 24.22 7.19
N GLY A 593 -23.19 23.90 6.88
CA GLY A 593 -22.33 24.78 6.06
C GLY A 593 -21.16 25.52 6.73
N ALA A 594 -21.04 25.59 8.06
CA ALA A 594 -19.86 26.18 8.72
C ALA A 594 -19.61 25.61 10.14
N GLY A 595 -19.99 24.35 10.35
CA GLY A 595 -19.93 23.71 11.66
C GLY A 595 -18.55 23.15 11.99
N LYS A 596 -18.05 23.47 13.19
CA LYS A 596 -16.92 22.76 13.83
C LYS A 596 -17.14 21.24 13.75
N VAL A 597 -16.11 20.50 13.36
CA VAL A 597 -16.09 19.03 13.22
C VAL A 597 -16.50 18.38 14.55
N ARG A 598 -17.48 17.50 14.50
CA ARG A 598 -17.97 16.80 15.71
C ARG A 598 -16.95 15.77 16.18
N ALA A 599 -16.55 15.82 17.45
CA ALA A 599 -15.80 14.73 18.07
C ALA A 599 -16.76 13.56 18.41
N ARG A 600 -17.05 12.68 17.44
CA ARG A 600 -17.86 11.47 17.67
C ARG A 600 -16.95 10.33 18.13
N ARG A 601 -16.82 10.16 19.45
CA ARG A 601 -15.84 9.24 20.06
C ARG A 601 -16.24 7.75 20.09
N ASN A 602 -17.53 7.44 19.93
CA ASN A 602 -18.07 6.07 20.12
C ASN A 602 -18.97 5.56 18.98
N LEU A 603 -18.92 6.16 17.78
CA LEU A 603 -19.68 5.64 16.64
C LEU A 603 -18.86 4.57 15.92
N MET A 604 -18.69 3.44 16.60
CA MET A 604 -18.40 2.19 15.91
C MET A 604 -19.66 1.79 15.17
N ARG A 605 -19.54 1.46 13.88
CA ARG A 605 -20.67 0.86 13.15
C ARG A 605 -21.03 -0.47 13.82
N ARG A 606 -22.25 -0.96 13.64
CA ARG A 606 -22.72 -2.23 14.25
C ARG A 606 -21.76 -3.41 13.99
N SER A 607 -21.06 -3.42 12.85
CA SER A 607 -20.03 -4.41 12.49
C SER A 607 -18.69 -4.26 13.23
N GLN A 608 -18.43 -3.11 13.85
CA GLN A 608 -17.20 -2.75 14.56
C GLN A 608 -17.37 -2.77 16.09
N GLN A 609 -18.59 -2.97 16.59
CA GLN A 609 -18.91 -2.97 18.03
C GLN A 609 -18.63 -4.32 18.74
N HIS A 610 -18.20 -5.34 17.99
CA HIS A 610 -17.93 -6.70 18.48
C HIS A 610 -16.45 -7.06 18.32
#